data_AF-A0AAE7M4W3-F1
#
_entry.id   AF-A0AAE7M4W3-F1
#
_cell.length_a   1.000
_cell.length_b   1.000
_cell.length_c   1.000
_cell.angle_alpha   90.00
_cell.angle_beta   90.00
_cell.angle_gamma   90.00
#
_symmetry.space_group_name_H-M   'P 1'
#
loop_
_entity.id
_entity.type
_entity.pdbx_description
1 polymer ?
#
loop_
_entity_poly.entity_id
_entity_poly.type
_entity_poly.pdbx_seq_one_letter_code
_entity_poly.pdbx_strand_id
1 'polypeptide(L)'
;MGDYLYTNSTPKMVVLKCIGENHFYLEKVILPSETYWFNAPEESRVEIWQMAINGQLLSVRADVNDFAANANASDAELAADAMASPFHQAVA
;
A
#
# COMPACT_ATOMS: atom_id res chain seq x y z
N MET A 1 -4.22 0.12 17.11
CA MET A 1 -3.12 0.84 16.41
C MET A 1 -2.33 -0.22 15.69
N GLY A 2 -2.32 -0.18 14.36
CA GLY A 2 -1.77 -1.22 13.51
C GLY A 2 -0.46 -0.84 12.82
N ASP A 3 0.14 -1.83 12.18
CA ASP A 3 1.29 -1.70 11.27
C ASP A 3 0.79 -1.72 9.82
N TYR A 4 1.17 -0.70 9.06
CA TYR A 4 0.71 -0.50 7.69
C TYR A 4 1.86 -0.22 6.74
N LEU A 5 1.62 -0.53 5.47
CA LEU A 5 2.61 -0.48 4.41
C LEU A 5 2.04 0.14 3.13
N TYR A 6 2.73 1.15 2.61
CA TYR A 6 2.44 1.70 1.29
C TYR A 6 3.71 1.71 0.42
N THR A 7 3.60 1.19 -0.80
CA THR A 7 4.65 1.28 -1.83
C THR A 7 4.17 2.19 -2.95
N ASN A 8 4.94 3.24 -3.25
CA ASN A 8 4.63 4.11 -4.38
C ASN A 8 5.02 3.43 -5.70
N SER A 9 4.04 2.86 -6.39
CA SER A 9 4.19 2.24 -7.70
C SER A 9 4.15 3.25 -8.87
N THR A 10 3.97 4.54 -8.59
CA THR A 10 3.94 5.58 -9.62
C THR A 10 5.35 6.07 -9.95
N PRO A 11 5.59 6.59 -11.18
CA PRO A 11 6.90 7.13 -11.57
C PRO A 11 7.20 8.51 -10.98
N LYS A 12 6.30 9.07 -10.16
CA LYS A 12 6.41 10.42 -9.58
C LYS A 12 6.35 10.35 -8.06
N MET A 13 6.79 11.41 -7.40
CA MET A 13 6.58 11.56 -5.96
C MET A 13 5.09 11.70 -5.65
N VAL A 14 4.67 11.09 -4.55
CA VAL A 14 3.32 11.26 -3.99
C VAL A 14 3.43 11.71 -2.54
N VAL A 15 2.37 12.33 -2.04
CA VAL A 15 2.23 12.64 -0.61
C VAL A 15 1.19 11.69 -0.02
N LEU A 16 1.62 10.88 0.94
CA LEU A 16 0.71 10.08 1.76
C LEU A 16 0.31 10.92 2.99
N LYS A 17 -0.99 11.03 3.23
CA LYS A 17 -1.57 11.57 4.46
C LYS A 17 -2.38 10.50 5.15
N CYS A 18 -2.13 10.24 6.42
CA CYS A 18 -2.93 9.35 7.25
C CYS A 18 -3.58 10.18 8.36
N ILE A 19 -4.91 10.18 8.40
CA ILE A 19 -5.73 11.04 9.26
C ILE A 19 -6.61 10.12 10.10
N GLY A 20 -6.41 10.14 11.41
CA GLY A 20 -7.15 9.29 12.35
C GLY A 20 -7.87 10.10 13.42
N GLU A 21 -8.52 9.39 14.34
CA GLU A 21 -9.15 9.99 15.52
C GLU A 21 -8.13 10.62 16.47
N ASN A 22 -8.63 11.34 17.49
CA ASN A 22 -7.79 11.94 18.55
C ASN A 22 -6.67 12.85 18.01
N HIS A 23 -6.96 13.58 16.92
CA HIS A 23 -6.01 14.46 16.24
C HIS A 23 -4.77 13.74 15.68
N PHE A 24 -4.87 12.44 15.40
CA PHE A 24 -3.79 11.71 14.73
C PHE A 24 -3.62 12.20 13.30
N TYR A 25 -2.40 12.63 12.96
CA TYR A 25 -2.04 13.06 11.62
C TYR A 25 -0.61 12.64 11.30
N LEU A 26 -0.44 12.00 10.15
CA LEU A 26 0.85 11.63 9.60
C LEU A 26 0.90 12.08 8.14
N GLU A 27 2.00 12.71 7.74
CA GLU A 27 2.23 13.11 6.35
C GLU A 27 3.66 12.77 5.95
N LYS A 28 3.82 12.18 4.76
CA LYS A 28 5.14 11.90 4.20
C LYS A 28 5.14 11.99 2.67
N VAL A 29 6.21 12.57 2.13
CA VAL A 29 6.56 12.45 0.70
C VAL A 29 7.18 11.08 0.47
N ILE A 30 6.63 10.34 -0.51
CA ILE A 30 7.07 9.00 -0.90
C ILE A 30 7.64 9.07 -2.31
N LEU A 31 8.93 8.75 -2.45
CA LEU A 31 9.63 8.72 -3.73
C LEU A 31 9.13 7.59 -4.63
N PRO A 32 9.35 7.65 -5.95
CA PRO A 32 9.07 6.51 -6.83
C PRO A 32 9.76 5.24 -6.31
N SER A 33 9.02 4.14 -6.26
CA SER A 33 9.48 2.83 -5.75
C SER A 33 9.88 2.79 -4.27
N GLU A 34 9.68 3.87 -3.50
CA GLU A 34 9.85 3.84 -2.04
C GLU A 34 8.69 3.09 -1.39
N THR A 35 9.04 2.24 -0.43
CA THR A 35 8.12 1.57 0.47
C THR A 35 8.19 2.23 1.84
N TYR A 36 7.04 2.62 2.37
CA TYR A 36 6.92 3.29 3.65
C TYR A 36 6.08 2.48 4.63
N TRP A 37 6.73 2.09 5.73
CA TRP A 37 6.12 1.48 6.90
C TRP A 37 5.69 2.55 7.89
N PHE A 38 4.45 2.47 8.38
CA PHE A 38 3.92 3.43 9.33
C PHE A 38 2.91 2.80 10.29
N ASN A 39 2.74 3.44 11.45
CA ASN A 39 1.73 3.08 12.43
C ASN A 39 0.59 4.07 12.43
N ALA A 40 -0.64 3.59 12.59
CA ALA A 40 -1.82 4.44 12.69
C ALA A 40 -2.95 3.79 13.52
N PRO A 41 -3.91 4.58 14.03
CA PRO A 41 -5.20 4.06 14.52
C PRO A 41 -5.96 3.29 13.41
N GLU A 42 -6.71 2.24 13.78
CA GLU A 42 -7.43 1.37 12.82
C GLU A 42 -8.55 2.07 12.05
N GLU A 43 -9.14 3.12 12.62
CA GLU A 43 -10.18 3.94 11.98
C GLU A 43 -9.59 5.09 11.15
N SER A 44 -8.28 5.04 10.83
CA SER A 44 -7.64 6.11 10.07
C SER A 44 -7.96 6.01 8.59
N ARG A 45 -8.02 7.17 7.94
CA ARG A 45 -8.12 7.28 6.49
C ARG A 45 -6.76 7.60 5.89
N VAL A 46 -6.42 6.93 4.80
CA VAL A 46 -5.24 7.22 3.99
C VAL A 46 -5.66 7.99 2.73
N GLU A 47 -4.93 9.06 2.44
CA GLU A 47 -5.06 9.85 1.22
C GLU A 47 -3.73 9.90 0.48
N ILE A 48 -3.74 9.56 -0.81
CA ILE A 48 -2.57 9.66 -1.68
C ILE A 48 -2.76 10.81 -2.64
N TRP A 49 -1.88 11.81 -2.54
CA TRP A 49 -1.91 13.02 -3.33
C TRP A 49 -0.77 13.02 -4.34
N GLN A 50 -1.11 13.14 -5.62
CA GLN A 50 -0.15 13.23 -6.71
C GLN A 50 0.14 14.69 -7.05
N MET A 51 1.37 14.99 -7.48
CA MET A 51 1.71 16.31 -8.01
C MET A 51 1.18 16.46 -9.43
N ALA A 52 0.37 17.49 -9.65
CA ALA A 52 -0.22 17.86 -10.93
C ALA A 52 0.24 19.26 -11.35
N ILE A 53 0.06 19.60 -12.63
CA ILE A 53 0.47 20.90 -13.19
C ILE A 53 -0.23 22.08 -12.47
N ASN A 54 -1.43 21.86 -11.96
CA ASN A 54 -2.25 22.84 -11.25
C ASN A 54 -2.28 22.65 -9.71
N GLY A 55 -1.30 21.94 -9.14
CA GLY A 55 -1.19 21.75 -7.69
C GLY A 55 -1.20 20.27 -7.29
N GLN A 56 -2.01 19.93 -6.29
CA GLN A 56 -2.12 18.56 -5.79
C GLN A 56 -3.44 17.94 -6.22
N LEU A 57 -3.38 16.70 -6.71
CA LEU A 57 -4.55 15.92 -7.07
C LEU A 57 -4.71 14.78 -6.06
N LEU A 58 -5.84 14.74 -5.37
CA LEU A 58 -6.21 13.57 -4.57
C LEU A 58 -6.48 12.39 -5.52
N SER A 59 -5.60 11.40 -5.51
CA SER A 59 -5.71 10.24 -6.40
C SER A 59 -6.38 9.05 -5.72
N VAL A 60 -6.16 8.86 -4.42
CA VAL A 60 -6.71 7.74 -3.66
C VAL A 60 -7.21 8.24 -2.32
N ARG A 61 -8.37 7.73 -1.90
CA ARG A 61 -8.88 7.83 -0.54
C ARG A 61 -9.34 6.43 -0.13
N ALA A 62 -8.74 5.89 0.91
CA ALA A 62 -8.89 4.49 1.33
C ALA A 62 -8.88 4.37 2.86
N ASP A 63 -9.37 3.25 3.36
CA ASP A 63 -9.25 2.91 4.77
C ASP A 63 -7.80 2.48 5.05
N VAL A 64 -7.27 2.75 6.25
CA VAL A 64 -5.89 2.36 6.56
C VAL A 64 -5.70 0.83 6.55
N ASN A 65 -6.76 0.06 6.81
CA ASN A 65 -6.71 -1.40 6.80
C ASN A 65 -6.48 -2.00 5.41
N ASP A 66 -6.72 -1.23 4.34
CA ASP A 66 -6.33 -1.60 2.97
C ASP A 66 -4.80 -1.69 2.81
N PHE A 67 -4.04 -1.17 3.78
CA PHE A 67 -2.58 -1.14 3.80
C PHE A 67 -1.98 -2.02 4.91
N ALA A 68 -2.76 -2.91 5.53
CA ALA A 68 -2.27 -3.75 6.63
C ALA A 68 -1.06 -4.60 6.19
N ALA A 69 0.06 -4.50 6.92
CA ALA A 69 1.29 -5.20 6.56
C ALA A 69 1.14 -6.74 6.56
N ASN A 70 0.13 -7.26 7.25
CA ASN A 70 -0.14 -8.69 7.41
C ASN A 70 -1.12 -9.27 6.37
N ALA A 71 -1.59 -8.48 5.39
CA ALA A 71 -2.56 -8.95 4.39
C ALA A 71 -1.93 -9.84 3.29
N ASN A 72 -0.60 -9.88 3.16
CA ASN A 72 0.10 -10.50 2.03
C ASN A 72 1.10 -11.62 2.41
N ALA A 73 0.89 -12.34 3.52
CA ALA A 73 1.55 -13.65 3.66
C ALA A 73 0.84 -14.71 2.80
N SER A 74 -0.50 -14.71 2.83
CA SER A 74 -1.34 -15.73 2.21
C SER A 74 -1.33 -15.68 0.67
N ASP A 75 -1.46 -14.50 0.06
CA ASP A 75 -1.63 -14.37 -1.39
C ASP A 75 -0.32 -14.51 -2.18
N ALA A 76 0.82 -14.13 -1.57
CA ALA A 76 2.14 -14.32 -2.15
C ALA A 76 2.61 -15.79 -2.07
N GLU A 77 2.29 -16.50 -0.99
CA GLU A 77 2.55 -17.95 -0.86
C GLU A 77 1.70 -18.77 -1.83
N LEU A 78 0.42 -18.41 -2.01
CA LEU A 78 -0.47 -19.03 -3.01
C LEU A 78 0.00 -18.82 -4.46
N ALA A 79 0.50 -17.62 -4.78
CA ALA A 79 1.06 -17.33 -6.11
C ALA A 79 2.41 -18.01 -6.35
N ALA A 80 3.24 -18.14 -5.30
CA ALA A 80 4.51 -18.85 -5.38
C ALA A 80 4.33 -20.37 -5.51
N ASP A 81 3.36 -20.97 -4.80
CA ASP A 81 3.04 -22.40 -4.89
C ASP A 81 2.43 -22.77 -6.26
N ALA A 82 1.60 -21.89 -6.83
CA ALA A 82 1.07 -22.05 -8.18
C ALA A 82 2.16 -22.00 -9.28
N MET A 83 3.24 -21.25 -9.06
CA MET A 83 4.38 -21.14 -9.98
C MET A 83 5.45 -22.24 -9.75
N ALA A 84 5.40 -22.91 -8.60
CA ALA A 84 6.35 -23.95 -8.23
C ALA A 84 5.95 -25.36 -8.71
N SER A 85 4.77 -25.56 -9.30
CA SER A 85 4.32 -26.86 -9.79
C SER A 85 4.91 -27.17 -11.18
N PRO A 86 5.93 -28.04 -11.30
CA PRO A 86 6.46 -28.45 -12.59
C PRO A 86 5.61 -29.62 -13.09
N PHE A 87 4.97 -29.43 -14.23
CA PHE A 87 4.55 -30.45 -15.19
C PHE A 87 4.74 -31.92 -14.73
N HIS A 88 3.66 -32.61 -14.41
CA HIS A 88 3.55 -34.02 -14.79
C HIS A 88 2.71 -34.12 -16.07
N GLN A 89 3.47 -33.97 -17.16
CA GLN A 89 3.35 -34.62 -18.47
C GLN A 89 2.10 -35.49 -18.69
N ALA A 90 1.30 -35.08 -19.67
CA ALA A 90 0.38 -35.96 -20.36
C ALA A 90 1.13 -36.87 -21.37
N VAL A 91 0.55 -38.05 -21.61
CA VAL A 91 0.72 -38.97 -22.75
C VAL A 91 1.84 -40.01 -22.64
N ALA A 92 1.44 -41.27 -22.43
CA ALA A 92 1.41 -42.30 -23.47
C ALA A 92 0.38 -43.38 -23.11
#